data_AF-A0AA42ZW99-F1
#
_entry.id   AF-A0AA42ZW99-F1
#
_cell.length_a   1.000
_cell.length_b   1.000
_cell.length_c   1.000
_cell.angle_alpha   90.00
_cell.angle_beta   90.00
_cell.angle_gamma   90.00
#
_symmetry.space_group_name_H-M   'P 1'
#
loop_
_entity.id
_entity.type
_entity.pdbx_description
1 polymer ?
#
loop_
_entity_poly.entity_id
_entity_poly.type
_entity_poly.pdbx_seq_one_letter_code
_entity_poly.pdbx_strand_id
1 'polypeptide(L)'
;MRFTLLVLAAGLVFSNVDAAAQTDVAQDIRQLLGQENLAVNGVDILARDIVEHVYKDNAYQPYWTDSANILELMQLIEGAADHGLKPTDYNIEPLRAILQRRQQNPSAAIAAESDIMLTESLLRYGYSRRYGKADPAKLDSDFNFRRETLRNQCSSTKTSRRP
;
A
#
# COMPACT_ATOMS: atom_id res chain seq x y z
N MET A 1 39.13 -33.99 54.63
CA MET A 1 37.72 -33.75 55.00
C MET A 1 36.94 -33.47 53.72
N ARG A 2 35.87 -34.25 53.49
CA ARG A 2 35.04 -34.28 52.29
C ARG A 2 33.99 -33.17 52.38
N PHE A 3 33.74 -32.44 51.29
CA PHE A 3 32.45 -31.79 51.04
C PHE A 3 32.12 -31.93 49.55
N THR A 4 31.39 -32.99 49.25
CA THR A 4 30.74 -33.21 47.96
C THR A 4 29.49 -32.33 47.93
N LEU A 5 29.48 -31.29 47.10
CA LEU A 5 28.28 -30.48 46.85
C LEU A 5 27.59 -31.00 45.59
N LEU A 6 26.55 -31.80 45.81
CA LEU A 6 25.52 -32.15 44.84
C LEU A 6 24.70 -30.89 44.55
N VAL A 7 24.83 -30.30 43.35
CA VAL A 7 23.87 -29.31 42.87
C VAL A 7 22.92 -30.02 41.91
N LEU A 8 21.66 -30.08 42.34
CA LEU A 8 20.53 -30.60 41.60
C LEU A 8 20.41 -29.94 40.22
N ALA A 9 20.15 -30.77 39.22
CA ALA A 9 19.73 -30.38 37.90
C ALA A 9 18.37 -29.65 37.96
N ALA A 10 18.34 -28.40 37.52
CA ALA A 10 17.14 -27.79 36.99
C ALA A 10 17.33 -27.70 35.48
N GLY A 11 16.84 -28.71 34.77
CA GLY A 11 16.75 -28.67 33.31
C GLY A 11 15.82 -27.51 32.92
N LEU A 12 16.40 -26.42 32.44
CA LEU A 12 15.68 -25.43 31.64
C LEU A 12 15.29 -26.12 30.34
N VAL A 13 14.07 -26.65 30.32
CA VAL A 13 13.39 -27.01 29.07
C VAL A 13 13.12 -25.68 28.36
N PHE A 14 14.02 -25.28 27.47
CA PHE A 14 13.72 -24.26 26.49
C PHE A 14 12.69 -24.87 25.54
N SER A 15 11.42 -24.60 25.79
CA SER A 15 10.37 -24.84 24.82
C SER A 15 10.71 -24.00 23.58
N ASN A 16 11.29 -24.63 22.56
CA ASN A 16 11.30 -24.08 21.21
C ASN A 16 9.84 -24.09 20.76
N VAL A 17 9.11 -23.02 21.10
CA VAL A 17 7.85 -22.71 20.44
C VAL A 17 8.25 -22.47 18.99
N ASP A 18 7.81 -23.34 18.10
CA ASP A 18 8.05 -23.25 16.67
C ASP A 18 7.86 -21.80 16.21
N ALA A 19 8.97 -21.15 15.84
CA ALA A 19 9.00 -19.86 15.19
C ALA A 19 8.52 -20.01 13.73
N ALA A 20 7.35 -20.61 13.53
CA ALA A 20 6.56 -20.40 12.34
C ALA A 20 6.17 -18.92 12.37
N ALA A 21 6.99 -18.12 11.68
CA ALA A 21 7.06 -16.68 11.74
C ALA A 21 5.67 -16.02 11.87
N GLN A 22 5.39 -15.40 13.02
CA GLN A 22 4.38 -14.37 13.11
C GLN A 22 4.95 -13.18 12.32
N THR A 23 4.68 -13.12 11.02
CA THR A 23 5.15 -12.00 10.19
C THR A 23 4.43 -10.73 10.61
N ASP A 24 5.18 -9.63 10.69
CA ASP A 24 4.61 -8.29 10.82
C ASP A 24 4.13 -7.81 9.44
N VAL A 25 3.08 -7.01 9.40
CA VAL A 25 2.50 -6.45 8.16
C VAL A 25 3.58 -5.74 7.34
N ALA A 26 4.49 -5.02 8.00
CA ALA A 26 5.59 -4.33 7.33
C ALA A 26 6.58 -5.28 6.65
N GLN A 27 6.82 -6.46 7.23
CA GLN A 27 7.65 -7.49 6.62
C GLN A 27 6.95 -8.06 5.37
N ASP A 28 5.65 -8.34 5.45
CA ASP A 28 4.88 -8.88 4.34
C ASP A 28 4.77 -7.87 3.18
N ILE A 29 4.56 -6.56 3.48
CA ILE A 29 4.62 -5.49 2.49
C ILE A 29 5.98 -5.47 1.78
N ARG A 30 7.08 -5.52 2.55
CA ARG A 30 8.44 -5.54 1.98
C ARG A 30 8.65 -6.76 1.08
N GLN A 31 8.19 -7.93 1.50
CA GLN A 31 8.33 -9.17 0.73
C GLN A 31 7.54 -9.09 -0.58
N LEU A 32 6.29 -8.63 -0.55
CA LEU A 32 5.45 -8.47 -1.73
C LEU A 32 6.07 -7.50 -2.74
N LEU A 33 6.51 -6.33 -2.28
CA LEU A 33 7.12 -5.32 -3.16
C LEU A 33 8.48 -5.78 -3.73
N GLY A 34 9.17 -6.72 -3.08
CA GLY A 34 10.40 -7.34 -3.58
C GLY A 34 10.20 -8.37 -4.69
N GLN A 35 8.97 -8.79 -5.00
CA GLN A 35 8.69 -9.76 -6.06
C GLN A 35 8.72 -9.11 -7.44
N GLU A 36 9.21 -9.85 -8.46
CA GLU A 36 9.29 -9.36 -9.85
C GLU A 36 7.90 -9.11 -10.46
N ASN A 37 6.95 -10.01 -10.21
CA ASN A 37 5.57 -9.90 -10.69
C ASN A 37 4.63 -9.77 -9.48
N LEU A 38 4.32 -8.52 -9.11
CA LEU A 38 3.38 -8.25 -8.02
C LEU A 38 1.96 -8.17 -8.56
N ALA A 39 1.18 -9.22 -8.29
CA ALA A 39 -0.25 -9.24 -8.48
C ALA A 39 -0.95 -9.45 -7.14
N VAL A 40 -1.86 -8.55 -6.78
CA VAL A 40 -2.69 -8.69 -5.58
C VAL A 40 -4.10 -9.08 -6.00
N ASN A 41 -4.57 -10.24 -5.52
CA ASN A 41 -5.90 -10.77 -5.84
C ASN A 41 -6.17 -10.85 -7.36
N GLY A 42 -5.15 -11.18 -8.15
CA GLY A 42 -5.24 -11.29 -9.62
C GLY A 42 -5.19 -9.95 -10.36
N VAL A 43 -4.87 -8.85 -9.67
CA VAL A 43 -4.69 -7.52 -10.29
C VAL A 43 -3.21 -7.15 -10.25
N ASP A 44 -2.67 -6.82 -11.42
CA ASP A 44 -1.32 -6.29 -11.54
C ASP A 44 -1.24 -4.90 -10.92
N ILE A 45 -0.21 -4.68 -10.09
CA ILE A 45 0.09 -3.38 -9.50
C ILE A 45 0.87 -2.57 -10.54
N LEU A 46 0.20 -1.63 -11.19
CA LEU A 46 0.77 -0.87 -12.31
C LEU A 46 1.71 0.23 -11.83
N ALA A 47 1.43 0.84 -10.67
CA ALA A 47 2.28 1.89 -10.10
C ALA A 47 3.42 1.33 -9.23
N ARG A 48 3.97 0.14 -9.54
CA ARG A 48 4.90 -0.60 -8.68
C ARG A 48 6.06 0.25 -8.18
N ASP A 49 6.76 0.95 -9.07
CA ASP A 49 7.95 1.75 -8.70
C ASP A 49 7.60 2.86 -7.69
N ILE A 50 6.43 3.48 -7.86
CA ILE A 50 5.93 4.54 -6.99
C ILE A 50 5.50 3.95 -5.65
N VAL A 51 4.74 2.84 -5.69
CA VAL A 51 4.30 2.13 -4.50
C VAL A 51 5.52 1.68 -3.70
N GLU A 52 6.50 1.03 -4.33
CA GLU A 52 7.75 0.60 -3.68
C GLU A 52 8.49 1.79 -3.05
N HIS A 53 8.64 2.90 -3.78
CA HIS A 53 9.30 4.09 -3.26
C HIS A 53 8.58 4.66 -2.02
N VAL A 54 7.26 4.80 -2.09
CA VAL A 54 6.43 5.33 -0.99
C VAL A 54 6.55 4.45 0.25
N TYR A 55 6.44 3.13 0.12
CA TYR A 55 6.58 2.23 1.28
C TYR A 55 8.01 2.19 1.81
N LYS A 56 9.02 2.21 0.94
CA LYS A 56 10.42 2.25 1.37
C LYS A 56 10.73 3.49 2.21
N ASP A 57 10.22 4.65 1.81
CA ASP A 57 10.37 5.92 2.54
C ASP A 57 9.69 5.88 3.92
N ASN A 58 8.64 5.06 4.08
CA ASN A 58 7.94 4.84 5.35
C ASN A 58 8.38 3.56 6.09
N ALA A 59 9.58 3.05 5.79
CA ALA A 59 10.11 1.82 6.39
C ALA A 59 9.15 0.61 6.31
N TYR A 60 8.35 0.57 5.24
CA TYR A 60 7.31 -0.42 4.92
C TYR A 60 6.15 -0.50 5.91
N GLN A 61 5.98 0.50 6.78
CA GLN A 61 4.82 0.54 7.68
C GLN A 61 3.51 0.74 6.87
N PRO A 62 2.40 0.10 7.28
CA PRO A 62 1.12 0.21 6.60
C PRO A 62 0.56 1.64 6.71
N TYR A 63 -0.07 2.12 5.63
CA TYR A 63 -0.73 3.43 5.61
C TYR A 63 -2.22 3.35 5.97
N TRP A 64 -2.85 2.20 5.75
CA TRP A 64 -4.30 2.03 5.84
C TRP A 64 -4.68 1.30 7.13
N THR A 65 -4.29 1.89 8.26
CA THR A 65 -4.60 1.39 9.61
C THR A 65 -5.93 1.92 10.15
N ASP A 66 -6.38 3.08 9.66
CA ASP A 66 -7.66 3.69 10.04
C ASP A 66 -8.78 3.26 9.07
N SER A 67 -9.82 2.63 9.61
CA SER A 67 -10.97 2.16 8.83
C SER A 67 -11.81 3.29 8.25
N ALA A 68 -11.78 4.51 8.84
CA ALA A 68 -12.46 5.67 8.30
C ALA A 68 -11.85 6.07 6.95
N ASN A 69 -10.51 6.12 6.86
CA ASN A 69 -9.81 6.45 5.61
C ASN A 69 -10.08 5.42 4.51
N ILE A 70 -10.16 4.13 4.87
CA ILE A 70 -10.52 3.06 3.93
C ILE A 70 -11.93 3.28 3.39
N LEU A 71 -12.89 3.58 4.27
CA LEU A 71 -14.28 3.83 3.87
C LEU A 71 -14.40 5.06 2.96
N GLU A 72 -13.69 6.15 3.28
CA GLU A 72 -13.67 7.36 2.45
C GLU A 72 -13.13 7.08 1.05
N LEU A 73 -12.03 6.31 0.91
CA LEU A 73 -11.51 5.92 -0.41
C LEU A 73 -12.53 5.06 -1.18
N MET A 74 -13.16 4.10 -0.52
CA MET A 74 -14.19 3.25 -1.14
C MET A 74 -15.35 4.10 -1.67
N GLN A 75 -15.88 5.02 -0.85
CA GLN A 75 -16.95 5.93 -1.26
C GLN A 75 -16.52 6.85 -2.40
N LEU A 76 -15.28 7.35 -2.37
CA LEU A 76 -14.71 8.21 -3.40
C LEU A 76 -14.63 7.49 -4.77
N ILE A 77 -14.25 6.21 -4.77
CA ILE A 77 -14.19 5.38 -5.97
C ILE A 77 -15.60 5.03 -6.47
N GLU A 78 -16.51 4.67 -5.57
CA GLU A 78 -17.90 4.35 -5.94
C GLU A 78 -18.62 5.56 -6.54
N GLY A 79 -18.40 6.75 -6.00
CA GLY A 79 -18.91 8.02 -6.53
C GLY A 79 -18.20 8.52 -7.80
N ALA A 80 -17.21 7.79 -8.34
CA ALA A 80 -16.46 8.24 -9.52
C ALA A 80 -17.38 8.42 -10.76
N ALA A 81 -18.47 7.67 -10.84
CA ALA A 81 -19.47 7.78 -11.91
C ALA A 81 -20.10 9.17 -12.01
N ASP A 82 -20.26 9.88 -10.89
CA ASP A 82 -20.82 11.25 -10.84
C ASP A 82 -19.92 12.28 -11.54
N HIS A 83 -18.68 11.89 -11.83
CA HIS A 83 -17.68 12.70 -12.51
C HIS A 83 -17.35 12.17 -13.92
N GLY A 84 -18.14 11.23 -14.44
CA GLY A 84 -17.94 10.63 -15.77
C GLY A 84 -16.78 9.64 -15.83
N LEU A 85 -16.30 9.15 -14.69
CA LEU A 85 -15.27 8.12 -14.56
C LEU A 85 -15.94 6.74 -14.34
N LYS A 86 -15.20 5.64 -14.55
CA LYS A 86 -15.71 4.29 -14.29
C LYS A 86 -15.10 3.73 -13.00
N PRO A 87 -15.88 3.42 -11.95
CA PRO A 87 -15.35 2.86 -10.71
C PRO A 87 -14.52 1.58 -10.88
N THR A 88 -14.85 0.77 -11.88
CA THR A 88 -14.13 -0.47 -12.23
C THR A 88 -12.68 -0.24 -12.60
N ASP A 89 -12.33 0.96 -13.06
CA ASP A 89 -10.97 1.33 -13.45
C ASP A 89 -10.03 1.48 -12.23
N TYR A 90 -10.60 1.55 -11.02
CA TYR A 90 -9.90 1.76 -9.75
C TYR A 90 -9.94 0.52 -8.85
N ASN A 91 -10.13 -0.66 -9.44
CA ASN A 91 -10.10 -1.97 -8.78
C ASN A 91 -11.14 -2.15 -7.65
N ILE A 92 -12.31 -1.52 -7.76
CA ILE A 92 -13.32 -1.52 -6.69
C ILE A 92 -13.79 -2.92 -6.28
N GLU A 93 -13.98 -3.84 -7.23
CA GLU A 93 -14.41 -5.22 -6.93
C GLU A 93 -13.30 -6.04 -6.23
N PRO A 94 -12.06 -6.11 -6.75
CA PRO A 94 -10.94 -6.69 -6.03
C PRO A 94 -10.71 -6.10 -4.63
N LEU A 95 -10.86 -4.78 -4.47
CA LEU A 95 -10.77 -4.10 -3.17
C LEU A 95 -11.84 -4.59 -2.20
N ARG A 96 -13.10 -4.65 -2.64
CA ARG A 96 -14.20 -5.16 -1.81
C ARG A 96 -13.92 -6.60 -1.36
N ALA A 97 -13.46 -7.45 -2.27
CA ALA A 97 -13.15 -8.84 -1.98
C ALA A 97 -12.03 -9.00 -0.95
N ILE A 98 -10.94 -8.23 -1.07
CA ILE A 98 -9.82 -8.35 -0.13
C ILE A 98 -10.14 -7.75 1.24
N LEU A 99 -10.89 -6.65 1.30
CA LEU A 99 -11.36 -6.07 2.57
C LEU A 99 -12.33 -7.00 3.30
N GLN A 100 -13.22 -7.67 2.57
CA GLN A 100 -14.09 -8.69 3.13
C GLN A 100 -13.28 -9.86 3.70
N ARG A 101 -12.27 -10.34 2.97
CA ARG A 101 -11.37 -11.40 3.45
C ARG A 101 -10.62 -10.98 4.72
N ARG A 102 -10.12 -9.73 4.76
CA ARG A 102 -9.43 -9.15 5.93
C ARG A 102 -10.31 -9.15 7.18
N GLN A 103 -11.61 -8.89 7.03
CA GLN A 103 -12.57 -8.94 8.12
C GLN A 103 -12.86 -10.37 8.59
N GLN A 104 -12.97 -11.32 7.66
CA GLN A 104 -13.33 -12.71 7.96
C GLN A 104 -12.18 -13.52 8.54
N ASN A 105 -10.96 -13.30 8.04
CA ASN A 105 -9.76 -14.02 8.45
C ASN A 105 -8.56 -13.06 8.50
N PRO A 106 -8.44 -12.27 9.58
CA PRO A 106 -7.37 -11.28 9.69
C PRO A 106 -6.00 -11.97 9.79
N SER A 107 -5.08 -11.59 8.91
CA SER A 107 -3.68 -11.99 8.94
C SER A 107 -2.78 -10.85 8.49
N ALA A 108 -1.49 -10.92 8.83
CA ALA A 108 -0.51 -9.92 8.39
C ALA A 108 -0.41 -9.88 6.86
N ALA A 109 -0.41 -11.06 6.21
CA ALA A 109 -0.38 -11.17 4.76
C ALA A 109 -1.58 -10.48 4.10
N ILE A 110 -2.81 -10.74 4.58
CA ILE A 110 -4.02 -10.10 4.01
C ILE A 110 -4.02 -8.60 4.29
N ALA A 111 -3.52 -8.16 5.44
CA ALA A 111 -3.37 -6.75 5.74
C ALA A 111 -2.40 -6.07 4.76
N ALA A 112 -1.23 -6.68 4.50
CA ALA A 112 -0.23 -6.18 3.57
C ALA A 112 -0.75 -6.10 2.13
N GLU A 113 -1.39 -7.17 1.64
CA GLU A 113 -2.03 -7.18 0.33
C GLU A 113 -3.09 -6.07 0.21
N SER A 114 -3.93 -5.89 1.24
CA SER A 114 -4.96 -4.84 1.24
C SER A 114 -4.37 -3.43 1.25
N ASP A 115 -3.27 -3.22 1.98
CA ASP A 115 -2.60 -1.91 2.11
C ASP A 115 -2.02 -1.47 0.75
N ILE A 116 -1.33 -2.37 0.07
CA ILE A 116 -0.79 -2.15 -1.28
C ILE A 116 -1.92 -1.86 -2.27
N MET A 117 -3.01 -2.65 -2.23
CA MET A 117 -4.13 -2.51 -3.17
C MET A 117 -4.87 -1.18 -2.99
N LEU A 118 -5.07 -0.72 -1.74
CA LEU A 118 -5.67 0.59 -1.46
C LEU A 118 -4.79 1.73 -1.99
N THR A 119 -3.47 1.62 -1.83
CA THR A 119 -2.52 2.60 -2.36
C THR A 119 -2.53 2.63 -3.89
N GLU A 120 -2.50 1.48 -4.56
CA GLU A 120 -2.63 1.36 -6.03
C GLU A 120 -3.93 2.02 -6.52
N SER A 121 -5.07 1.72 -5.91
CA SER A 121 -6.37 2.29 -6.28
C SER A 121 -6.42 3.80 -6.07
N LEU A 122 -5.83 4.31 -4.97
CA LEU A 122 -5.71 5.76 -4.73
C LEU A 122 -4.87 6.43 -5.82
N LEU A 123 -3.74 5.83 -6.21
CA LEU A 123 -2.87 6.37 -7.26
C LEU A 123 -3.58 6.42 -8.62
N ARG A 124 -4.29 5.35 -9.01
CA ARG A 124 -5.10 5.33 -10.25
C ARG A 124 -6.17 6.40 -10.24
N TYR A 125 -6.90 6.53 -9.13
CA TYR A 125 -7.92 7.56 -8.98
C TYR A 125 -7.34 8.97 -9.09
N GLY A 126 -6.28 9.26 -8.33
CA GLY A 126 -5.59 10.55 -8.36
C GLY A 126 -5.06 10.91 -9.75
N TYR A 127 -4.52 9.93 -10.47
CA TYR A 127 -4.06 10.10 -11.86
C TYR A 127 -5.21 10.50 -12.80
N SER A 128 -6.32 9.73 -12.82
CA SER A 128 -7.48 10.07 -13.65
C SER A 128 -8.07 11.44 -13.30
N ARG A 129 -8.12 11.81 -12.02
CA ARG A 129 -8.59 13.13 -11.59
C ARG A 129 -7.69 14.26 -12.07
N ARG A 130 -6.37 14.05 -12.09
CA ARG A 130 -5.40 15.08 -12.48
C ARG A 130 -5.28 15.27 -14.00
N TYR A 131 -5.45 14.20 -14.77
CA TYR A 131 -5.14 14.18 -16.21
C TYR A 131 -6.36 13.86 -17.10
N GLY A 132 -7.54 13.56 -16.54
CA GLY A 132 -8.78 13.36 -17.31
C GLY A 132 -8.83 12.03 -18.05
N LYS A 133 -9.36 12.02 -19.29
CA LYS A 133 -9.62 10.85 -20.17
C LYS A 133 -8.37 10.01 -20.54
N ALA A 134 -7.24 10.20 -19.87
CA ALA A 134 -6.12 9.27 -19.95
C ALA A 134 -6.58 7.94 -19.33
N ASP A 135 -6.35 6.85 -20.06
CA ASP A 135 -6.73 5.50 -19.64
C ASP A 135 -6.01 5.15 -18.32
N PRO A 136 -6.72 4.99 -17.19
CA PRO A 136 -6.11 4.62 -15.91
C PRO A 136 -5.44 3.25 -15.93
N ALA A 137 -5.81 2.37 -16.88
CA ALA A 137 -5.12 1.10 -17.10
C ALA A 137 -3.78 1.26 -17.84
N LYS A 138 -3.44 2.48 -18.28
CA LYS A 138 -2.17 2.85 -18.92
C LYS A 138 -1.28 3.70 -18.03
N LEU A 139 -1.39 3.57 -16.70
CA LEU A 139 -0.26 3.89 -15.84
C LEU A 139 0.88 2.95 -16.25
N ASP A 140 1.66 3.41 -17.22
CA ASP A 140 2.86 2.74 -17.71
C ASP A 140 3.82 2.58 -16.52
N SER A 141 4.53 1.46 -16.45
CA SER A 141 5.62 1.24 -15.49
C SER A 141 6.65 2.38 -15.53
N ASP A 142 6.80 3.05 -16.67
CA ASP A 142 7.69 4.21 -16.85
C ASP A 142 7.11 5.54 -16.34
N PHE A 143 5.94 5.53 -15.69
CA PHE A 143 5.33 6.73 -15.09
C PHE A 143 6.15 7.24 -13.90
N ASN A 144 7.18 8.01 -14.25
CA ASN A 144 7.97 8.77 -13.32
C ASN A 144 7.09 9.88 -12.70
N PHE A 145 6.62 9.70 -11.46
CA PHE A 145 6.18 10.82 -10.60
C PHE A 145 7.38 11.70 -10.23
N ARG A 146 8.06 12.27 -11.24
CA ARG A 146 9.00 13.35 -10.97
C ARG A 146 8.21 14.58 -10.56
N ARG A 147 8.67 15.18 -9.47
CA ARG A 147 8.11 16.31 -8.73
C ARG A 147 8.11 17.60 -9.58
N GLU A 148 7.43 17.59 -10.71
CA GLU A 148 7.56 18.59 -11.76
C GLU A 148 6.23 19.31 -12.01
N THR A 149 5.54 19.76 -10.96
CA THR A 149 4.48 20.78 -11.13
C THR A 149 4.11 21.60 -9.88
N LEU A 150 4.99 21.73 -8.88
CA LEU A 150 4.75 22.66 -7.75
C LEU A 150 5.62 23.93 -7.77
N ARG A 151 6.47 24.15 -8.78
CA ARG A 151 7.35 25.34 -8.83
C ARG A 151 6.94 26.44 -9.82
N ASN A 152 6.07 26.17 -10.79
CA ASN A 152 5.86 27.09 -11.91
C ASN A 152 4.58 27.94 -11.86
N GLN A 153 3.82 27.92 -10.75
CA GLN A 153 2.62 28.76 -10.61
C GLN A 153 2.79 29.96 -9.67
N CYS A 154 3.99 30.20 -9.14
CA CYS A 154 4.29 31.35 -8.27
C CYS A 154 5.28 32.33 -8.90
N SER A 155 5.17 32.61 -10.21
CA SER A 155 6.04 33.60 -10.87
C SER A 155 5.40 34.42 -12.00
N SER A 156 4.07 34.41 -12.21
CA SER A 156 3.42 35.28 -13.23
C SER A 156 2.69 36.49 -12.66
N THR A 157 3.22 37.14 -11.61
CA THR A 157 2.74 38.46 -11.18
C THR A 157 3.84 39.50 -11.18
N LYS A 158 4.42 39.81 -12.36
CA LYS A 158 4.74 41.21 -12.67
C LYS A 158 5.05 41.47 -14.14
N THR A 159 4.42 42.54 -14.63
CA THR A 159 4.90 43.46 -15.68
C THR A 159 4.45 43.16 -17.11
N SER A 160 3.43 43.88 -17.56
CA SER A 160 3.67 44.97 -18.51
C SER A 160 2.42 45.86 -18.65
N ARG A 161 2.54 47.10 -18.16
CA ARG A 161 1.69 48.23 -18.56
C ARG A 161 2.05 48.56 -20.01
N ARG A 162 1.06 48.56 -20.91
CA ARG A 162 1.10 49.42 -22.10
C ARG A 162 0.83 50.86 -21.66
N PRO A 163 1.47 51.82 -22.31
CA PRO A 163 0.69 52.69 -23.19
C PRO A 163 1.02 52.43 -24.67
#